data_AF-A0A950D8Q8-F1
#
_entry.id   AF-A0A950D8Q8-F1
#
_cell.length_a   1.000
_cell.length_b   1.000
_cell.length_c   1.000
_cell.angle_alpha   90.00
_cell.angle_beta   90.00
_cell.angle_gamma   90.00
#
_symmetry.space_group_name_H-M   'P 1'
#
loop_
_entity.id
_entity.type
_entity.pdbx_description
1 polymer ?
#
loop_
_entity_poly.entity_id
_entity_poly.type
_entity_poly.pdbx_seq_one_letter_code
_entity_poly.pdbx_strand_id
1 'polypeptide(L)'
;GSGYASSKAAIMRFTECLNDTTKDRGVLAFAVDPGLVRTSMTELQLYSDAGKTYLPGIQELFDNGVNIPPSRAAALITDIAAGRFDPLAGRLLRGVDDRDLLEQEMKEIVARDARALRFSGVEQAKL
;
A
#
# COMPACT_ATOMS: atom_id res chain seq x y z
N GLY A 1 9.80 10.81 10.91
CA GLY A 1 8.51 10.14 10.62
C GLY A 1 7.64 10.90 9.64
N SER A 2 7.34 12.18 9.90
CA SER A 2 6.35 12.97 9.14
C SER A 2 6.60 13.03 7.63
N GLY A 3 7.81 13.39 7.17
CA GLY A 3 8.10 13.50 5.73
C GLY A 3 7.87 12.20 4.96
N TYR A 4 8.30 11.06 5.52
CA TYR A 4 8.06 9.75 4.92
C TYR A 4 6.57 9.42 4.87
N ALA A 5 5.85 9.58 5.99
CA ALA A 5 4.41 9.31 6.06
C ALA A 5 3.61 10.19 5.09
N SER A 6 3.89 11.50 5.06
CA SER A 6 3.26 12.43 4.11
C SER A 6 3.54 12.04 2.66
N SER A 7 4.77 11.61 2.33
CA SER A 7 5.09 11.15 0.98
C SER A 7 4.28 9.90 0.57
N LYS A 8 4.08 8.94 1.49
CA LYS A 8 3.29 7.73 1.21
C LYS A 8 1.79 8.04 1.09
N ALA A 9 1.26 8.95 1.91
CA ALA A 9 -0.10 9.46 1.76
C ALA A 9 -0.31 10.15 0.39
N ALA A 10 0.67 10.94 -0.06
CA ALA A 10 0.64 11.57 -1.38
C ALA A 10 0.64 10.55 -2.52
N ILE A 11 1.43 9.47 -2.41
CA ILE A 11 1.41 8.35 -3.38
C ILE A 11 0.02 7.71 -3.43
N MET A 12 -0.62 7.46 -2.29
CA MET A 12 -1.97 6.88 -2.28
C MET A 12 -2.98 7.77 -3.03
N ARG A 13 -3.01 9.08 -2.73
CA ARG A 13 -3.88 10.02 -3.46
C ARG A 13 -3.56 10.12 -4.94
N PHE A 14 -2.27 10.13 -5.28
CA PHE A 14 -1.82 10.21 -6.67
C PHE A 14 -2.28 8.98 -7.46
N THR A 15 -2.15 7.78 -6.90
CA THR A 15 -2.62 6.53 -7.52
C THR A 15 -4.11 6.58 -7.85
N GLU A 16 -4.95 7.06 -6.92
CA GLU A 16 -6.39 7.19 -7.16
C GLU A 16 -6.69 8.12 -8.35
N CYS A 17 -6.12 9.32 -8.33
CA CYS A 17 -6.32 10.30 -9.40
C CYS A 17 -5.78 9.81 -10.75
N LEU A 18 -4.63 9.14 -10.74
CA LEU A 18 -4.04 8.57 -11.95
C LEU A 18 -4.97 7.51 -12.54
N ASN A 19 -5.44 6.57 -11.71
CA ASN A 19 -6.37 5.52 -12.13
C ASN A 19 -7.65 6.09 -12.74
N ASP A 20 -8.28 7.08 -12.09
CA ASP A 20 -9.49 7.71 -12.60
C ASP A 20 -9.26 8.42 -13.94
N THR A 21 -8.06 8.96 -14.16
CA THR A 21 -7.69 9.64 -15.40
C THR A 21 -7.41 8.67 -16.56
N THR A 22 -6.94 7.44 -16.26
CA THR A 22 -6.37 6.54 -17.27
C THR A 22 -7.14 5.25 -17.49
N LYS A 23 -8.04 4.84 -16.58
CA LYS A 23 -8.75 3.55 -16.64
C LYS A 23 -9.52 3.34 -17.95
N ASP A 24 -10.17 4.38 -18.48
CA ASP A 24 -10.94 4.30 -19.74
C ASP A 24 -10.04 4.08 -20.98
N ARG A 25 -8.72 4.24 -20.81
CA ARG A 25 -7.70 3.95 -21.83
C ARG A 25 -7.01 2.60 -21.61
N GLY A 26 -7.51 1.77 -20.69
CA GLY A 26 -6.94 0.46 -20.37
C GLY A 26 -5.67 0.51 -19.52
N VAL A 27 -5.37 1.65 -18.88
CA VAL A 27 -4.22 1.77 -17.97
C VAL A 27 -4.71 1.90 -16.54
N LEU A 28 -4.40 0.91 -15.72
CA LEU A 28 -4.78 0.81 -14.31
C LEU A 28 -3.61 1.18 -13.40
N ALA A 29 -3.88 1.84 -12.29
CA ALA A 29 -2.86 2.24 -11.31
C ALA A 29 -3.12 1.61 -9.94
N PHE A 30 -2.06 1.18 -9.25
CA PHE A 30 -2.14 0.56 -7.93
C PHE A 30 -1.07 1.14 -7.01
N ALA A 31 -1.39 1.27 -5.72
CA ALA A 31 -0.41 1.53 -4.68
C ALA A 31 -0.10 0.20 -4.00
N VAL A 32 1.18 -0.08 -3.76
CA VAL A 32 1.61 -1.33 -3.10
C VAL A 32 2.42 -1.00 -1.86
N ASP A 33 1.95 -1.49 -0.72
CA ASP A 33 2.71 -1.55 0.51
C ASP A 33 3.41 -2.92 0.60
N PRO A 34 4.74 -2.98 0.49
CA PRO A 34 5.46 -4.26 0.57
C PRO A 34 5.51 -4.85 1.98
N GLY A 35 5.13 -4.09 3.02
CA GLY A 35 5.38 -4.43 4.42
C GLY A 35 6.81 -4.12 4.86
N LEU A 36 7.17 -4.52 6.09
CA LEU A 36 8.52 -4.32 6.64
C LEU A 36 9.48 -5.37 6.07
N VAL A 37 10.15 -5.03 4.98
CA VAL A 37 11.12 -5.89 4.29
C VAL A 37 12.54 -5.50 4.69
N ARG A 38 13.39 -6.48 4.99
CA ARG A 38 14.82 -6.26 5.25
C ARG A 38 15.56 -5.82 3.97
N THR A 39 15.79 -4.51 3.84
CA THR A 39 16.47 -3.84 2.72
C THR A 39 17.56 -2.92 3.23
N SER A 40 18.41 -2.37 2.35
CA SER A 40 19.38 -1.34 2.74
C SER A 40 18.72 -0.13 3.44
N MET A 41 17.48 0.23 3.08
CA MET A 41 16.75 1.30 3.76
C MET A 41 16.43 0.94 5.21
N THR A 42 15.93 -0.26 5.48
CA THR A 42 15.61 -0.68 6.86
C THR A 42 16.86 -0.96 7.68
N GLU A 43 17.95 -1.42 7.05
CA GLU A 43 19.26 -1.54 7.70
C GLU A 43 19.77 -0.17 8.18
N LEU A 44 19.62 0.88 7.36
CA LEU A 44 19.93 2.25 7.79
C LEU A 44 19.04 2.70 8.96
N GLN A 45 17.75 2.34 8.96
CA GLN A 45 16.84 2.65 10.07
C GLN A 45 17.23 1.92 11.37
N LEU A 46 17.76 0.69 11.28
CA LEU A 46 18.21 -0.11 12.42
C LEU A 46 19.53 0.37 13.01
N TYR A 47 20.52 0.65 12.15
CA TYR A 47 21.90 0.74 12.58
C TYR A 47 22.45 2.16 12.69
N SER A 48 21.87 3.15 11.99
CA SER A 48 22.31 4.55 12.11
C SER A 48 21.88 5.20 13.42
N ASP A 49 22.66 6.17 13.90
CA ASP A 49 22.34 6.93 15.12
C ASP A 49 21.01 7.67 14.99
N ALA A 50 20.74 8.25 13.81
CA ALA A 50 19.46 8.89 13.50
C ALA A 50 18.30 7.89 13.51
N GLY A 51 18.49 6.70 12.93
CA GLY A 51 17.50 5.62 12.93
C GLY A 51 17.14 5.18 14.36
N LYS A 52 18.14 4.90 15.19
CA LYS A 52 17.94 4.53 16.60
C LYS A 52 17.25 5.63 17.41
N THR A 53 17.58 6.90 17.12
CA THR A 53 17.01 8.06 17.83
C THR A 53 15.56 8.33 17.44
N TYR A 54 15.25 8.31 16.14
CA TYR A 54 13.95 8.78 15.62
C TYR A 54 12.99 7.67 15.19
N LEU A 55 13.47 6.43 15.07
CA LEU A 55 12.69 5.24 14.68
C LEU A 55 12.98 4.03 15.60
N PRO A 56 13.00 4.18 16.94
CA PRO A 56 13.42 3.12 17.85
C PRO A 56 12.57 1.84 17.75
N GLY A 57 11.30 1.96 17.35
CA GLY A 57 10.39 0.81 17.22
C GLY A 57 10.71 -0.14 16.05
N ILE A 58 11.59 0.24 15.11
CA ILE A 58 11.95 -0.65 13.99
C ILE A 58 12.71 -1.89 14.50
N GLN A 59 13.59 -1.73 15.49
CA GLN A 59 14.33 -2.85 16.08
C GLN A 59 13.37 -3.87 16.72
N GLU A 60 12.43 -3.40 17.55
CA GLU A 60 11.44 -4.25 18.20
C GLU A 60 10.57 -5.02 17.19
N LEU A 61 10.18 -4.39 16.08
CA LEU A 61 9.43 -5.06 15.02
C LEU A 61 10.23 -6.23 14.42
N PHE A 62 11.52 -6.05 14.13
CA PHE A 62 12.36 -7.13 13.62
C PHE A 62 12.62 -8.22 14.68
N ASP A 63 12.81 -7.85 15.94
CA ASP A 63 12.99 -8.80 17.05
C ASP A 63 11.73 -9.66 17.27
N ASN A 64 10.55 -9.08 17.04
CA ASN A 64 9.26 -9.77 17.05
C ASN A 64 8.98 -10.56 15.75
N GLY A 65 9.95 -10.68 14.85
CA GLY A 65 9.83 -11.47 13.62
C GLY A 65 9.05 -10.80 12.49
N VAL A 66 8.76 -9.50 12.58
CA VAL A 66 8.13 -8.73 11.51
C VAL A 66 9.16 -8.45 10.41
N ASN A 67 9.43 -9.47 9.60
CA ASN A 67 10.36 -9.43 8.48
C ASN A 67 9.69 -10.05 7.25
N ILE A 68 8.98 -9.22 6.49
CA ILE A 68 8.21 -9.65 5.34
C ILE A 68 9.18 -10.00 4.19
N PRO A 69 9.11 -11.21 3.62
CA PRO A 69 9.97 -11.56 2.51
C PRO A 69 9.57 -10.74 1.26
N PRO A 70 10.55 -10.20 0.50
CA PRO A 70 10.27 -9.36 -0.67
C PRO A 70 9.45 -10.09 -1.76
N SER A 71 9.54 -11.42 -1.80
CA SER A 71 8.77 -12.26 -2.72
C SER A 71 7.26 -12.11 -2.56
N ARG A 72 6.77 -11.70 -1.38
CA ARG A 72 5.34 -11.43 -1.15
C ARG A 72 4.81 -10.29 -2.02
N ALA A 73 5.53 -9.16 -2.01
CA ALA A 73 5.20 -8.02 -2.85
C ALA A 73 5.39 -8.36 -4.34
N ALA A 74 6.46 -9.08 -4.70
CA ALA A 74 6.70 -9.49 -6.08
C ALA A 74 5.58 -10.40 -6.63
N ALA A 75 5.08 -11.33 -5.83
CA ALA A 75 3.97 -12.20 -6.19
C ALA A 75 2.66 -11.41 -6.37
N LEU A 76 2.39 -10.44 -5.48
CA LEU A 76 1.26 -9.52 -5.63
C LEU A 76 1.35 -8.70 -6.93
N ILE A 77 2.53 -8.15 -7.26
CA ILE A 77 2.75 -7.42 -8.52
C ILE A 77 2.49 -8.31 -9.74
N THR A 78 2.89 -9.59 -9.67
CA THR A 78 2.63 -10.55 -10.75
C THR A 78 1.13 -10.77 -10.96
N ASP A 79 0.37 -10.93 -9.88
CA ASP A 79 -1.09 -11.08 -9.94
C ASP A 79 -1.80 -9.82 -10.45
N ILE A 80 -1.33 -8.63 -10.03
CA ILE A 80 -1.82 -7.34 -10.56
C ILE A 80 -1.57 -7.28 -12.06
N ALA A 81 -0.36 -7.60 -12.53
CA ALA A 81 -0.02 -7.57 -13.94
C ALA A 81 -0.80 -8.60 -14.78
N ALA A 82 -1.24 -9.70 -14.16
CA ALA A 82 -2.09 -10.71 -14.77
C ALA A 82 -3.59 -10.32 -14.79
N GLY A 83 -3.97 -9.18 -14.21
CA GLY A 83 -5.34 -8.69 -14.18
C GLY A 83 -6.20 -9.24 -13.04
N ARG A 84 -5.62 -10.05 -12.13
CA ARG A 84 -6.35 -10.70 -11.03
C ARG A 84 -7.06 -9.68 -10.13
N PHE A 85 -6.45 -8.52 -9.94
CA PHE A 85 -6.92 -7.47 -9.03
C PHE A 85 -7.40 -6.21 -9.73
N ASP A 86 -7.72 -6.26 -11.03
CA ASP A 86 -8.27 -5.12 -11.78
C ASP A 86 -9.47 -4.43 -11.12
N PRO A 87 -10.42 -5.14 -10.47
CA PRO A 87 -11.50 -4.49 -9.71
C PRO A 87 -11.03 -3.57 -8.58
N LEU A 88 -9.80 -3.74 -8.09
CA LEU A 88 -9.19 -2.93 -7.03
C LEU A 88 -8.30 -1.80 -7.57
N ALA A 89 -8.30 -1.53 -8.87
CA ALA A 89 -7.54 -0.44 -9.44
C ALA A 89 -7.86 0.91 -8.77
N GLY A 90 -6.82 1.71 -8.56
CA GLY A 90 -6.84 2.96 -7.79
C GLY A 90 -6.64 2.78 -6.28
N ARG A 91 -6.53 1.55 -5.76
CA ARG A 91 -6.47 1.28 -4.31
C ARG A 91 -5.09 0.82 -3.83
N LEU A 92 -4.91 0.84 -2.50
CA LEU A 92 -3.73 0.27 -1.82
C LEU A 92 -3.90 -1.24 -1.60
N LEU A 93 -2.99 -2.03 -2.17
CA LEU A 93 -2.84 -3.45 -1.86
C LEU A 93 -1.57 -3.67 -1.06
N ARG A 94 -1.55 -4.69 -0.21
CA ARG A 94 -0.41 -4.95 0.66
C ARG A 94 0.19 -6.31 0.37
N GLY A 95 1.52 -6.37 0.29
CA GLY A 95 2.24 -7.64 0.19
C GLY A 95 1.95 -8.56 1.37
N VAL A 96 1.55 -8.01 2.53
CA VAL A 96 1.17 -8.79 3.71
C VAL A 96 -0.24 -9.40 3.65
N ASP A 97 -1.05 -9.07 2.65
CA ASP A 97 -2.39 -9.66 2.53
C ASP A 97 -2.31 -11.14 2.08
N ASP A 98 -3.31 -11.92 2.47
CA ASP A 98 -3.61 -13.18 1.80
C ASP A 98 -4.27 -12.84 0.45
N ARG A 99 -3.70 -13.34 -0.65
CA ARG A 99 -4.11 -12.97 -2.00
C ARG A 99 -5.41 -13.65 -2.43
N ASP A 100 -5.67 -14.85 -1.91
CA ASP A 100 -6.87 -15.62 -2.24
C ASP A 100 -8.07 -15.06 -1.46
N LEU A 101 -7.86 -14.70 -0.19
CA LEU A 101 -8.87 -13.98 0.59
C LEU A 101 -9.16 -12.59 0.00
N LEU A 102 -8.10 -11.85 -0.39
CA LEU A 102 -8.27 -10.54 -1.01
C LEU A 102 -9.13 -10.61 -2.28
N GLU A 103 -8.96 -11.67 -3.09
CA GLU A 103 -9.77 -11.90 -4.29
C GLU A 103 -11.25 -12.13 -3.94
N GLN A 104 -11.53 -12.88 -2.89
CA GLN A 104 -12.90 -13.13 -2.41
C GLN A 104 -13.58 -11.85 -1.90
N GLU A 105 -12.81 -10.96 -1.25
CA GLU A 105 -13.31 -9.74 -0.62
C GLU A 105 -13.38 -8.52 -1.57
N MET A 106 -12.89 -8.62 -2.82
CA MET A 106 -12.73 -7.45 -3.70
C MET A 106 -14.01 -6.62 -3.88
N LYS A 107 -15.15 -7.31 -4.06
CA LYS A 107 -16.44 -6.66 -4.25
C LYS A 107 -16.84 -5.83 -3.04
N GLU A 108 -16.61 -6.35 -1.83
CA GLU A 108 -16.92 -5.64 -0.60
C GLU A 108 -15.97 -4.45 -0.37
N ILE A 109 -14.69 -4.64 -0.66
CA ILE A 109 -13.68 -3.56 -0.60
C ILE A 109 -14.10 -2.39 -1.50
N VAL A 110 -14.53 -2.68 -2.73
CA VAL A 110 -15.01 -1.66 -3.67
C VAL A 110 -16.29 -1.00 -3.18
N ALA A 111 -17.28 -1.79 -2.74
CA ALA A 111 -18.57 -1.28 -2.29
C ALA A 111 -18.44 -0.35 -1.07
N ARG A 112 -17.49 -0.63 -0.17
CA ARG A 112 -17.22 0.18 1.04
C ARG A 112 -16.23 1.32 0.81
N ASP A 113 -15.75 1.46 -0.41
CA ASP A 113 -14.66 2.35 -0.79
C ASP A 113 -13.39 2.22 0.09
N ALA A 114 -13.10 0.99 0.54
CA ALA A 114 -11.98 0.73 1.43
C ALA A 114 -10.63 0.80 0.69
N ARG A 115 -9.54 0.97 1.46
CA ARG A 115 -8.16 1.02 0.92
C ARG A 115 -7.87 2.19 -0.04
N ALA A 116 -8.68 3.25 0.06
CA ALA A 116 -8.46 4.56 -0.55
C ALA A 116 -8.22 5.61 0.54
N LEU A 117 -7.56 6.72 0.20
CA LEU A 117 -7.33 7.84 1.11
C LEU A 117 -8.30 8.97 0.78
N ARG A 118 -9.57 8.86 1.18
CA ARG A 118 -10.61 9.88 0.97
C ARG A 118 -11.69 9.79 2.04
N PHE A 119 -12.50 10.83 2.14
CA PHE A 119 -13.67 10.82 3.00
C PHE A 119 -14.72 9.85 2.45
N SER A 120 -15.12 8.90 3.30
CA SER A 120 -16.27 8.03 3.07
C SER A 120 -17.45 8.51 3.91
N GLY A 121 -18.66 8.54 3.35
CA GLY A 121 -19.88 8.86 4.10
C GLY A 121 -20.08 10.34 4.42
N VAL A 122 -19.36 11.25 3.75
CA VAL A 122 -19.67 12.69 3.75
C VAL A 122 -20.46 12.99 2.49
N GLU A 123 -21.73 13.37 2.66
CA GLU A 123 -22.55 13.86 1.55
C GLU A 123 -22.00 15.23 1.15
N GLN A 124 -21.30 15.31 0.02
CA GLN A 124 -20.89 16.60 -0.54
C GLN A 124 -22.14 17.28 -1.08
N ALA A 125 -22.72 18.19 -0.29
CA ALA A 125 -23.62 19.19 -0.83
C ALA A 125 -22.88 19.86 -2.00
N LYS A 126 -23.46 19.80 -3.20
CA LYS A 126 -22.91 20.50 -4.37
C LYS A 126 -22.67 21.96 -3.96
N LEU A 127 -21.42 22.40 -4.08
CA LEU A 127 -21.12 23.83 -4.17
C LEU A 127 -21.80 24.41 -5.41
#